data_AF-T1EJD1-F1
#
_entry.id   AF-T1EJD1-F1
#
_cell.length_a   1.000
_cell.length_b   1.000
_cell.length_c   1.000
_cell.angle_alpha   90.00
_cell.angle_beta   90.00
_cell.angle_gamma   90.00
#
_symmetry.space_group_name_H-M   'P 1'
#
loop_
_entity.id
_entity.type
_entity.pdbx_description
1 polymer ?
#
loop_
_entity_poly.entity_id
_entity_poly.type
_entity_poly.pdbx_seq_one_letter_code
_entity_poly.pdbx_strand_id
1 'polypeptide(L)'
;MTTVKLKVLTLNCWFVLGVFVPLACKDRLERMKEIGRELSVGNYDIVFLQEVWLKSDYQLLCQYILPAMPYTHYYYSGIIGSGLCLFSKFKIIETSQFRSLFSLNGYAHRLMCGDWMADKSVGFAKILLEPGSIKLNAYTTHLHAQYSEDNTYHAYEEHRCLQSFELAKFLRDTSCSCDCVVVGGDFNITPN
;
A
#
# COMPACT_ATOMS: atom_id res chain seq x y z
N MET A 1 -24.84 4.40 -21.80
CA MET A 1 -23.70 3.82 -21.05
C MET A 1 -23.40 4.73 -19.88
N THR A 2 -23.51 4.23 -18.65
CA THR A 2 -23.16 4.97 -17.43
C THR A 2 -21.64 5.03 -17.33
N THR A 3 -21.06 6.22 -17.27
CA THR A 3 -19.60 6.39 -17.10
C THR A 3 -19.32 6.63 -15.62
N VAL A 4 -18.45 5.80 -15.02
CA VAL A 4 -17.99 5.98 -13.63
C VAL A 4 -16.63 6.67 -13.68
N LYS A 5 -16.50 7.81 -12.98
CA LYS A 5 -15.23 8.53 -12.81
C LYS A 5 -14.68 8.25 -11.42
N LEU A 6 -13.45 7.75 -11.34
CA LEU A 6 -12.77 7.44 -10.08
C LEU A 6 -11.59 8.37 -9.85
N LYS A 7 -11.45 8.86 -8.62
CA LYS A 7 -10.25 9.53 -8.11
C LYS A 7 -9.53 8.60 -7.15
N VAL A 8 -8.33 8.18 -7.51
CA VAL A 8 -7.52 7.25 -6.72
C VAL A 8 -6.28 7.99 -6.21
N LEU A 9 -5.97 7.82 -4.93
CA LEU A 9 -4.73 8.31 -4.32
C LEU A 9 -3.87 7.13 -3.86
N THR A 10 -2.57 7.24 -4.06
CA THR A 10 -1.57 6.43 -3.34
C THR A 10 -0.61 7.36 -2.61
N LEU A 11 -0.29 7.04 -1.37
CA LEU A 11 0.64 7.84 -0.57
C LEU A 11 1.44 6.96 0.40
N ASN A 12 2.76 7.02 0.27
CA ASN A 12 3.65 6.53 1.31
C ASN A 12 3.67 7.56 2.46
N CYS A 13 3.19 7.14 3.63
CA CYS A 13 3.02 8.03 4.79
C CYS A 13 4.32 8.25 5.58
N TRP A 14 5.34 7.43 5.41
CA TRP A 14 6.58 7.48 6.19
C TRP A 14 6.30 7.53 7.71
N PHE A 15 5.51 6.61 8.27
CA PHE A 15 5.29 6.54 9.73
C PHE A 15 6.32 5.64 10.43
N VAL A 16 7.55 5.64 9.92
CA VAL A 16 8.70 4.89 10.44
C VAL A 16 8.89 5.18 11.92
N LEU A 17 9.06 4.11 12.69
CA LEU A 17 9.15 4.15 14.15
C LEU A 17 10.50 4.67 14.65
N GLY A 18 10.44 5.30 15.83
CA GLY A 18 11.58 5.89 16.55
C GLY A 18 12.74 4.94 16.86
N VAL A 19 12.52 3.62 16.80
CA VAL A 19 13.56 2.61 17.08
C VAL A 19 14.63 2.53 15.99
N PHE A 20 14.38 3.07 14.79
CA PHE A 20 15.33 3.09 13.68
C PHE A 20 15.98 4.48 13.52
N VAL A 21 16.61 5.02 14.58
CA VAL A 21 17.33 6.30 14.52
C VAL A 21 18.52 6.14 13.56
N PRO A 22 18.62 6.91 12.45
CA PRO A 22 18.10 8.27 12.24
C PRO A 22 16.83 8.41 11.35
N LEU A 23 16.23 7.32 10.87
CA LEU A 23 15.12 7.31 9.90
C LEU A 23 13.73 7.56 10.51
N ALA A 24 13.66 7.77 11.82
CA ALA A 24 12.43 7.99 12.55
C ALA A 24 11.64 9.23 12.06
N CYS A 25 10.33 9.08 11.89
CA CYS A 25 9.47 10.22 11.59
C CYS A 25 9.33 11.12 12.82
N LYS A 26 9.97 12.30 12.79
CA LYS A 26 9.98 13.28 13.90
C LYS A 26 8.57 13.75 14.27
N ASP A 27 7.78 14.18 13.27
CA ASP A 27 6.45 14.79 13.49
C ASP A 27 5.31 13.81 13.17
N ARG A 28 5.51 12.54 13.49
CA ARG A 28 4.63 11.43 13.05
C ARG A 28 3.16 11.65 13.38
N LEU A 29 2.86 12.09 14.61
CA LEU A 29 1.48 12.31 15.05
C LEU A 29 0.83 13.50 14.33
N GLU A 30 1.57 14.58 14.12
CA GLU A 30 1.08 15.78 13.43
C GLU A 30 0.80 15.49 11.96
N ARG A 31 1.74 14.82 11.28
CA ARG A 31 1.57 14.36 9.90
C ARG A 31 0.36 13.44 9.76
N MET A 32 0.16 12.51 10.68
CA MET A 32 -0.98 11.60 10.65
C MET A 32 -2.31 12.31 10.83
N LYS A 33 -2.38 13.30 11.72
CA LYS A 33 -3.58 14.13 11.89
C LYS A 33 -3.88 14.90 10.61
N GLU A 34 -2.86 15.48 9.96
CA GLU A 34 -3.07 16.28 8.77
C GLU A 34 -3.44 15.44 7.55
N ILE A 35 -2.78 14.30 7.35
CA ILE A 35 -3.17 13.31 6.34
C ILE A 35 -4.62 12.86 6.59
N GLY A 36 -4.99 12.56 7.84
CA GLY A 36 -6.35 12.20 8.21
C GLY A 36 -7.37 13.29 7.86
N ARG A 37 -7.05 14.55 8.17
CA ARG A 37 -7.91 15.71 7.84
C ARG A 37 -8.08 15.89 6.34
N GLU A 38 -7.00 15.86 5.58
CA GLU A 38 -7.05 16.01 4.12
C GLU A 38 -7.89 14.91 3.47
N LEU A 39 -7.74 13.67 3.92
CA LEU A 39 -8.54 12.54 3.43
C LEU A 39 -10.01 12.62 3.87
N SER A 40 -10.29 13.19 5.04
CA SER A 40 -11.66 13.41 5.54
C SER A 40 -12.46 14.40 4.69
N VAL A 41 -11.80 15.25 3.88
CA VAL A 41 -12.48 16.15 2.93
C VAL A 41 -13.26 15.35 1.88
N GLY A 42 -12.88 14.09 1.62
CA GLY A 42 -13.62 13.21 0.71
C GLY A 42 -13.36 13.48 -0.77
N ASN A 43 -12.19 14.06 -1.10
CA ASN A 43 -11.80 14.33 -2.49
C ASN A 43 -11.46 13.08 -3.32
N TYR A 44 -11.19 11.95 -2.67
CA TYR A 44 -10.78 10.69 -3.29
C TYR A 44 -11.82 9.59 -3.08
N ASP A 45 -11.86 8.62 -3.97
CA ASP A 45 -12.81 7.52 -3.93
C ASP A 45 -12.18 6.22 -3.43
N ILE A 46 -10.89 6.02 -3.75
CA ILE A 46 -10.06 4.93 -3.25
C ILE A 46 -8.71 5.54 -2.84
N VAL A 47 -8.21 5.15 -1.67
CA VAL A 47 -6.94 5.62 -1.13
C VAL A 47 -6.12 4.41 -0.70
N PHE A 48 -4.89 4.34 -1.20
CA PHE A 48 -3.87 3.39 -0.77
C PHE A 48 -2.82 4.11 0.06
N LEU A 49 -2.57 3.64 1.29
CA LEU A 49 -1.46 4.15 2.08
C LEU A 49 -0.42 3.07 2.30
N GLN A 50 0.85 3.48 2.27
CA GLN A 50 2.01 2.65 2.59
C GLN A 50 2.71 3.20 3.84
N GLU A 51 3.53 2.38 4.48
CA GLU A 51 4.27 2.70 5.71
C GLU A 51 3.41 3.11 6.92
N VAL A 52 2.17 2.62 6.99
CA VAL A 52 1.35 2.67 8.21
C VAL A 52 1.64 1.43 9.04
N TRP A 53 2.73 1.46 9.80
CA TRP A 53 3.28 0.26 10.45
C TRP A 53 2.52 -0.21 11.69
N LEU A 54 1.97 0.72 12.49
CA LEU A 54 1.23 0.35 13.70
C LEU A 54 -0.27 0.29 13.45
N LYS A 55 -0.90 -0.75 14.02
CA LYS A 55 -2.37 -0.83 14.08
C LYS A 55 -3.00 0.37 14.78
N SER A 56 -2.32 0.95 15.79
CA SER A 56 -2.79 2.16 16.48
C SER A 56 -2.80 3.39 15.55
N ASP A 57 -1.86 3.49 14.62
CA ASP A 57 -1.84 4.58 13.63
C ASP A 57 -3.00 4.45 12.65
N TYR A 58 -3.20 3.22 12.16
CA TYR A 58 -4.34 2.90 11.33
C TYR A 58 -5.65 3.25 12.03
N GLN A 59 -5.79 2.90 13.31
CA GLN A 59 -6.97 3.25 14.11
C GLN A 59 -7.15 4.76 14.25
N LEU A 60 -6.07 5.52 14.45
CA LEU A 60 -6.15 6.99 14.50
C LEU A 60 -6.58 7.57 13.15
N LEU A 61 -5.99 7.11 12.04
CA LEU A 61 -6.42 7.51 10.69
C LEU A 61 -7.90 7.21 10.45
N CYS A 62 -8.38 6.03 10.85
CA CYS A 62 -9.79 5.66 10.74
C CYS A 62 -10.73 6.64 11.44
N GLN A 63 -10.34 7.22 12.59
CA GLN A 63 -11.17 8.20 13.29
C GLN A 63 -11.46 9.43 12.44
N TYR A 64 -10.52 9.84 11.58
CA TYR A 64 -10.70 10.97 10.67
C TYR A 64 -11.36 10.58 9.35
N ILE A 65 -11.01 9.41 8.81
CA ILE A 65 -11.32 9.05 7.41
C ILE A 65 -12.67 8.34 7.27
N LEU A 66 -13.10 7.54 8.25
CA LEU A 66 -14.34 6.75 8.16
C LEU A 66 -15.61 7.55 7.80
N PRO A 67 -15.80 8.81 8.25
CA PRO A 67 -16.93 9.62 7.84
C PRO A 67 -17.01 9.85 6.32
N ALA A 68 -15.86 9.96 5.65
CA ALA A 68 -15.78 10.18 4.20
C ALA A 68 -15.64 8.85 3.42
N MET A 69 -14.96 7.85 4.00
CA MET A 69 -14.65 6.58 3.36
C MET A 69 -14.89 5.42 4.35
N PRO A 70 -16.12 4.89 4.42
CA PRO A 70 -16.51 3.97 5.48
C PRO A 70 -15.94 2.55 5.32
N TYR A 71 -15.45 2.18 4.13
CA TYR A 71 -14.93 0.84 3.88
C TYR A 71 -13.40 0.86 3.92
N THR A 72 -12.82 0.14 4.86
CA THR A 72 -11.38 0.20 5.13
C THR A 72 -10.82 -1.20 5.35
N HIS A 73 -9.54 -1.38 5.03
CA HIS A 73 -8.82 -2.60 5.36
C HIS A 73 -7.37 -2.32 5.71
N TYR A 74 -6.90 -2.97 6.78
CA TYR A 74 -5.51 -2.95 7.21
C TYR A 74 -4.88 -4.31 6.94
N TYR A 75 -3.84 -4.35 6.11
CA TYR A 75 -3.19 -5.58 5.68
C TYR A 75 -2.11 -5.97 6.70
N TYR A 76 -2.45 -6.74 7.72
CA TYR A 76 -1.48 -7.16 8.73
C TYR A 76 -0.63 -8.36 8.29
N SER A 77 0.68 -8.22 8.33
CA SER A 77 1.62 -9.33 8.09
C SER A 77 3.02 -9.09 8.66
N GLY A 78 3.90 -10.09 8.56
CA GLY A 78 5.29 -9.99 9.04
C GLY A 78 5.43 -9.79 10.54
N ILE A 79 6.64 -9.44 10.96
CA ILE A 79 6.98 -9.10 12.36
C ILE A 79 6.63 -7.64 12.64
N ILE A 80 6.90 -6.74 11.69
CA ILE A 80 6.71 -5.28 11.84
C ILE A 80 5.40 -4.80 11.18
N GLY A 81 4.77 -5.59 10.31
CA GLY A 81 3.63 -5.15 9.48
C GLY A 81 3.96 -5.19 7.99
N SER A 82 2.93 -5.13 7.13
CA SER A 82 3.11 -4.78 5.71
C SER A 82 3.24 -3.28 5.48
N GLY A 83 2.72 -2.47 6.42
CA GLY A 83 2.57 -1.03 6.28
C GLY A 83 1.44 -0.61 5.34
N LEU A 84 0.66 -1.54 4.79
CA LEU A 84 -0.35 -1.27 3.78
C LEU A 84 -1.75 -1.13 4.38
N CYS A 85 -2.48 -0.11 3.93
CA CYS A 85 -3.92 -0.02 4.15
C CYS A 85 -4.67 0.59 2.96
N LEU A 86 -5.96 0.32 2.93
CA LEU A 86 -6.88 0.74 1.88
C LEU A 86 -8.10 1.39 2.51
N PHE A 87 -8.51 2.53 1.96
CA PHE A 87 -9.76 3.20 2.27
C PHE A 87 -10.57 3.35 0.98
N SER A 88 -11.88 3.16 1.07
CA SER A 88 -12.79 3.19 -0.06
C SER A 88 -14.13 3.83 0.34
N LYS A 89 -14.66 4.69 -0.55
CA LYS A 89 -16.05 5.14 -0.47
C LYS A 89 -17.05 4.03 -0.80
N PHE A 90 -16.62 3.09 -1.62
CA PHE A 90 -17.44 2.00 -2.15
C PHE A 90 -17.25 0.71 -1.36
N LYS A 91 -18.26 -0.16 -1.37
CA LYS A 91 -18.29 -1.39 -0.59
C LYS A 91 -17.16 -2.33 -1.02
N ILE A 92 -16.34 -2.73 -0.05
CA ILE A 92 -15.38 -3.82 -0.20
C ILE A 92 -16.13 -5.14 0.02
N ILE A 93 -16.11 -6.02 -0.98
CA ILE A 93 -16.83 -7.31 -0.96
C ILE A 93 -15.90 -8.51 -0.74
N GLU A 94 -14.62 -8.34 -1.00
CA GLU A 94 -13.59 -9.34 -0.79
C GLU A 94 -12.29 -8.63 -0.45
N THR A 95 -11.53 -9.16 0.50
CA THR A 95 -10.14 -8.78 0.69
C THR A 95 -9.28 -10.03 0.75
N SER A 96 -8.08 -9.90 0.24
CA SER A 96 -7.04 -10.89 0.46
C SER A 96 -5.73 -10.15 0.63
N GLN A 97 -4.81 -10.77 1.33
CA GLN A 97 -3.44 -10.31 1.33
C GLN A 97 -2.61 -11.43 0.73
N PHE A 98 -1.96 -11.12 -0.38
CA PHE A 98 -1.04 -12.07 -0.96
C PHE A 98 0.29 -11.94 -0.21
N ARG A 99 0.42 -12.76 0.84
CA ARG A 99 1.60 -12.85 1.73
C ARG A 99 2.72 -13.66 1.06
N SER A 100 3.97 -13.32 1.41
CA SER A 100 5.12 -14.20 1.22
C SER A 100 5.38 -14.67 -0.22
N LEU A 101 5.18 -13.82 -1.23
CA LEU A 101 5.58 -14.16 -2.59
C LEU A 101 6.77 -13.41 -3.12
N PHE A 102 7.27 -12.37 -2.46
CA PHE A 102 8.57 -11.87 -2.86
C PHE A 102 9.61 -12.89 -2.45
N SER A 103 9.91 -13.80 -3.39
CA SER A 103 10.84 -14.92 -3.19
C SER A 103 12.21 -14.43 -2.73
N LEU A 104 12.48 -13.13 -2.96
CA LEU A 104 13.65 -12.41 -2.52
C LEU A 104 13.25 -11.08 -1.86
N ASN A 105 13.26 -11.02 -0.53
CA ASN A 105 12.91 -9.82 0.25
C ASN A 105 14.06 -9.38 1.17
N GLY A 106 15.11 -8.81 0.58
CA GLY A 106 16.31 -8.36 1.29
C GLY A 106 17.15 -9.48 1.92
N TYR A 107 18.13 -9.08 2.73
CA TYR A 107 19.07 -9.97 3.40
C TYR A 107 18.98 -9.82 4.91
N ALA A 108 18.75 -10.92 5.64
CA ALA A 108 18.56 -10.94 7.10
C ALA A 108 19.69 -10.28 7.91
N HIS A 109 20.92 -10.42 7.44
CA HIS A 109 22.10 -9.89 8.10
C HIS A 109 22.31 -8.38 7.88
N ARG A 110 21.55 -7.75 6.97
CA ARG A 110 21.59 -6.30 6.73
C ARG A 110 20.51 -5.61 7.56
N LEU A 111 20.76 -5.50 8.86
CA LEU A 111 19.83 -4.93 9.84
C LEU A 111 19.40 -3.48 9.54
N MET A 112 20.19 -2.72 8.76
CA MET A 112 19.83 -1.37 8.31
C MET A 112 18.92 -1.35 7.07
N CYS A 113 18.70 -2.49 6.41
CA CYS A 113 17.74 -2.65 5.32
C CYS A 113 16.45 -3.26 5.92
N GLY A 114 15.58 -2.39 6.44
CA GLY A 114 14.35 -2.77 7.15
C GLY A 114 13.37 -3.62 6.33
N ASP A 115 13.56 -3.69 5.01
CA ASP A 115 12.74 -4.47 4.08
C ASP A 115 12.75 -5.97 4.34
N TRP A 116 13.80 -6.55 4.94
CA TRP A 116 13.76 -7.96 5.35
C TRP A 116 12.81 -8.20 6.54
N MET A 117 12.69 -7.21 7.44
CA MET A 117 11.83 -7.29 8.63
C MET A 117 10.37 -6.85 8.34
N ALA A 118 10.20 -5.94 7.37
CA ALA A 118 8.91 -5.55 6.83
C ALA A 118 8.44 -6.58 5.80
N ASP A 119 7.19 -7.05 5.91
CA ASP A 119 6.66 -7.98 4.92
C ASP A 119 6.16 -7.21 3.68
N LYS A 120 7.10 -6.96 2.75
CA LYS A 120 6.81 -6.40 1.43
C LYS A 120 5.83 -7.33 0.73
N SER A 121 4.65 -6.80 0.43
CA SER A 121 3.51 -7.62 -0.01
C SER A 121 2.55 -6.83 -0.89
N VAL A 122 1.48 -7.51 -1.33
CA VAL A 122 0.39 -6.92 -2.10
C VAL A 122 -0.91 -7.09 -1.32
N GLY A 123 -1.54 -5.97 -0.98
CA GLY A 123 -2.90 -5.93 -0.47
C GLY A 123 -3.89 -5.95 -1.62
N PHE A 124 -4.90 -6.83 -1.54
CA PHE A 124 -5.96 -6.96 -2.53
C PHE A 124 -7.33 -6.64 -1.90
N ALA A 125 -8.16 -5.91 -2.63
CA ALA A 125 -9.57 -5.74 -2.33
C ALA A 125 -10.41 -5.76 -3.61
N LYS A 126 -11.51 -6.50 -3.60
CA LYS A 126 -12.57 -6.38 -4.60
C LYS A 126 -13.60 -5.40 -4.10
N ILE A 127 -13.87 -4.38 -4.90
CA ILE A 127 -14.72 -3.23 -4.59
C ILE A 127 -15.89 -3.22 -5.57
N LEU A 128 -17.11 -3.05 -5.06
CA LEU A 128 -18.31 -2.90 -5.89
C LEU A 128 -18.60 -1.41 -6.07
N LEU A 129 -18.42 -0.90 -7.29
CA LEU A 129 -18.67 0.50 -7.63
C LEU A 129 -20.15 0.74 -7.95
N GLU A 130 -20.66 1.87 -7.46
CA GLU A 130 -22.01 2.34 -7.73
C GLU A 130 -21.98 3.74 -8.33
N PRO A 131 -22.89 4.08 -9.28
CA PRO A 131 -23.90 3.22 -9.89
C PRO A 131 -23.29 2.27 -10.95
N GLY A 132 -23.83 1.05 -11.08
CA GLY A 132 -23.50 0.13 -12.19
C GLY A 132 -23.00 -1.25 -11.80
N SER A 133 -22.83 -1.53 -10.50
CA SER A 133 -22.39 -2.84 -10.00
C SER A 133 -21.09 -3.35 -10.64
N ILE A 134 -20.19 -2.41 -10.99
CA ILE A 134 -18.89 -2.70 -11.59
C ILE A 134 -17.98 -3.27 -10.50
N LYS A 135 -17.42 -4.45 -10.75
CA LYS A 135 -16.42 -5.08 -9.88
C LYS A 135 -15.06 -4.52 -10.21
N LEU A 136 -14.48 -3.77 -9.29
CA LEU A 136 -13.12 -3.25 -9.37
C LEU A 136 -12.21 -4.08 -8.47
N ASN A 137 -11.12 -4.59 -9.02
CA ASN A 137 -10.04 -5.15 -8.22
C ASN A 137 -9.00 -4.06 -7.94
N ALA A 138 -8.83 -3.73 -6.66
CA ALA A 138 -7.87 -2.76 -6.16
C ALA A 138 -6.66 -3.46 -5.52
N TYR A 139 -5.47 -3.05 -5.90
CA TYR A 139 -4.21 -3.61 -5.41
C TYR A 139 -3.33 -2.49 -4.86
N THR A 140 -2.86 -2.64 -3.62
CA THR A 140 -1.87 -1.76 -2.99
C THR A 140 -0.57 -2.53 -2.75
N THR A 141 0.58 -1.93 -3.03
CA THR A 141 1.88 -2.54 -2.75
C THR A 141 2.92 -1.53 -2.29
N HIS A 142 3.98 -2.04 -1.67
CA HIS A 142 5.20 -1.31 -1.39
C HIS A 142 6.34 -2.25 -1.74
N LEU A 143 7.03 -2.01 -2.86
CA LEU A 143 8.13 -2.84 -3.34
C LEU A 143 9.43 -2.56 -2.58
N HIS A 144 10.45 -3.38 -2.81
CA HIS A 144 11.76 -3.28 -2.18
C HIS A 144 12.39 -1.91 -2.45
N ALA A 145 12.81 -1.22 -1.40
CA ALA A 145 13.42 0.09 -1.46
C ALA A 145 14.76 0.06 -2.19
N GLN A 146 15.09 1.17 -2.84
CA GLN A 146 16.41 1.42 -3.37
C GLN A 146 17.25 2.05 -2.26
N TYR A 147 18.13 1.25 -1.64
CA TYR A 147 19.00 1.69 -0.54
C TYR A 147 20.27 2.43 -1.01
N SER A 148 20.43 2.68 -2.31
CA SER A 148 21.55 3.43 -2.89
C SER A 148 21.10 4.30 -4.09
N GLU A 149 21.36 5.61 -4.00
CA GLU A 149 21.13 6.58 -5.10
C GLU A 149 22.18 6.45 -6.21
N ASP A 150 23.32 5.82 -5.92
CA ASP A 150 24.38 5.61 -6.88
C ASP A 150 24.01 4.46 -7.84
N ASN A 151 23.61 4.81 -9.07
CA ASN A 151 23.26 3.90 -10.17
C ASN A 151 24.42 3.01 -10.64
N THR A 152 25.57 3.05 -9.97
CA THR A 152 26.72 2.20 -10.27
C THR A 152 26.65 0.82 -9.61
N TYR A 153 25.81 0.63 -8.58
CA TYR A 153 25.66 -0.64 -7.88
C TYR A 153 24.18 -0.97 -7.57
N HIS A 154 23.54 -1.73 -8.45
CA HIS A 154 22.12 -2.10 -8.37
C HIS A 154 21.87 -3.35 -7.51
N ALA A 155 22.31 -3.37 -6.24
CA ALA A 155 22.22 -4.58 -5.38
C ALA A 155 20.79 -5.06 -5.02
N TYR A 156 19.75 -4.36 -5.45
CA TYR A 156 18.35 -4.65 -5.14
C TYR A 156 17.43 -4.54 -6.36
N GLU A 157 18.00 -4.40 -7.56
CA GLU A 157 17.20 -4.32 -8.79
C GLU A 157 16.59 -5.69 -9.11
N GLU A 158 17.34 -6.77 -8.92
CA GLU A 158 16.87 -8.14 -9.06
C GLU A 158 15.70 -8.45 -8.12
N HIS A 159 15.74 -7.90 -6.90
CA HIS A 159 14.62 -7.97 -5.97
C HIS A 159 13.40 -7.27 -6.57
N ARG A 160 13.49 -5.97 -6.89
CA ARG A 160 12.35 -5.21 -7.46
C ARG A 160 11.81 -5.83 -8.75
N CYS A 161 12.69 -6.36 -9.62
CA CYS A 161 12.32 -7.03 -10.86
C CYS A 161 11.50 -8.29 -10.59
N LEU A 162 11.98 -9.16 -9.69
CA LEU A 162 11.27 -10.36 -9.29
C LEU A 162 9.94 -10.02 -8.61
N GLN A 163 9.93 -9.05 -7.72
CA GLN A 163 8.73 -8.56 -7.05
C GLN A 163 7.70 -8.02 -8.04
N SER A 164 8.14 -7.26 -9.04
CA SER A 164 7.27 -6.74 -10.10
C SER A 164 6.71 -7.87 -10.97
N PHE A 165 7.52 -8.89 -11.28
CA PHE A 165 7.07 -10.08 -12.00
C PHE A 165 6.01 -10.88 -11.22
N GLU A 166 6.23 -11.10 -9.93
CA GLU A 166 5.31 -11.81 -9.04
C GLU A 166 4.00 -11.03 -8.86
N LEU A 167 4.07 -9.70 -8.72
CA LEU A 167 2.90 -8.82 -8.75
C LEU A 167 2.13 -8.97 -10.08
N ALA A 168 2.81 -8.90 -11.22
CA ALA A 168 2.17 -9.04 -12.53
C ALA A 168 1.48 -10.40 -12.71
N LYS A 169 2.08 -11.48 -12.20
CA LYS A 169 1.46 -12.81 -12.19
C LYS A 169 0.20 -12.83 -11.32
N PHE A 170 0.28 -12.31 -10.09
CA PHE A 170 -0.85 -12.25 -9.18
C PHE A 170 -2.03 -11.43 -9.75
N LEU A 171 -1.74 -10.28 -10.38
CA LEU A 171 -2.73 -9.48 -11.08
C LEU A 171 -3.41 -10.28 -12.20
N ARG A 172 -2.63 -10.98 -13.02
CA ARG A 172 -3.17 -11.83 -14.09
C ARG A 172 -4.10 -12.91 -13.54
N ASP A 173 -3.69 -13.61 -12.50
CA ASP A 173 -4.44 -14.74 -11.93
C ASP A 173 -5.75 -14.32 -11.24
N THR A 174 -5.83 -13.07 -10.76
CA THR A 174 -7.00 -12.57 -10.01
C THR A 174 -7.93 -11.63 -10.81
N SER A 175 -7.42 -11.03 -11.89
CA SER A 175 -8.15 -10.04 -12.70
C SER A 175 -9.32 -10.62 -13.51
N CYS A 176 -9.36 -11.92 -13.77
CA CYS A 176 -10.43 -12.57 -14.53
C CYS A 176 -11.83 -12.48 -13.88
N SER A 177 -11.90 -12.07 -12.62
CA SER A 177 -13.14 -11.98 -11.83
C SER A 177 -13.70 -10.56 -11.66
N CYS A 178 -13.18 -9.58 -12.41
CA CYS A 178 -13.54 -8.16 -12.29
C CYS A 178 -13.71 -7.47 -13.65
N ASP A 179 -14.37 -6.32 -13.64
CA ASP A 179 -14.59 -5.49 -14.84
C ASP A 179 -13.43 -4.49 -15.05
N CYS A 180 -12.72 -4.12 -13.98
CA CYS A 180 -11.57 -3.23 -14.05
C CYS A 180 -10.57 -3.48 -12.90
N VAL A 181 -9.32 -3.08 -13.15
CA VAL A 181 -8.21 -3.22 -12.22
C VAL A 181 -7.59 -1.86 -11.94
N VAL A 182 -7.26 -1.59 -10.68
CA VAL A 182 -6.43 -0.47 -10.27
C VAL A 182 -5.30 -1.00 -9.39
N VAL A 183 -4.06 -0.66 -9.77
CA VAL A 183 -2.86 -0.98 -9.00
C VAL A 183 -2.21 0.33 -8.59
N GLY A 184 -1.99 0.52 -7.30
CA GLY A 184 -1.29 1.67 -6.76
C GLY A 184 -0.32 1.24 -5.66
N GLY A 185 0.61 2.11 -5.31
CA GLY A 185 1.62 1.75 -4.34
C GLY A 185 2.88 2.58 -4.48
N ASP A 186 3.81 2.30 -3.58
CA ASP A 186 5.19 2.75 -3.71
C ASP A 186 6.00 1.64 -4.38
N PHE A 187 6.29 1.83 -5.66
CA PHE A 187 7.02 0.84 -6.45
C PHE A 187 8.54 0.94 -6.25
N ASN A 188 9.06 1.99 -5.59
CA ASN A 188 10.50 2.25 -5.50
C ASN A 188 11.20 2.19 -6.87
N ILE A 189 10.52 2.65 -7.93
CA ILE A 189 11.02 2.74 -9.31
C ILE A 189 10.72 4.15 -9.82
N THR A 190 11.71 4.80 -10.45
CA THR A 190 11.53 6.11 -11.07
C THR A 190 10.89 5.98 -12.45
N PRO A 191 9.91 6.84 -12.82
CA PRO A 191 9.45 6.93 -14.20
C PRO A 191 10.58 7.51 -15.07
N ASN A 192 10.83 6.90 -16.23
CA ASN A 192 11.81 7.37 -17.22
C ASN A 192 11.44 8.72 -17.83
#